data_AF-A0A381NWF5-F1
#
_entry.id   AF-A0A381NWF5-F1
#
_cell.length_a   1.000
_cell.length_b   1.000
_cell.length_c   1.000
_cell.angle_alpha   90.00
_cell.angle_beta   90.00
_cell.angle_gamma   90.00
#
_symmetry.space_group_name_H-M   'P 1'
#
loop_
_entity.id
_entity.type
_entity.pdbx_description
1 polymer ?
#
loop_
_entity_poly.entity_id
_entity_poly.type
_entity_poly.pdbx_seq_one_letter_code
_entity_poly.pdbx_strand_id
1 'polypeptide(L)'
;MTITDQANVSGDPAHPNEQFRKHRSLWGDVWRQFRRHKGALIGLFVLVFVTLASFFGPMLLPYDPFLIDVKLRNLGPSLSHPLGTDNLGRDMVVRSMVGGRISLLVAVTAMALSVLVGTSVGILAGYFRRLDGPLMRITDTFLAIPQLPVLMVIIMLFRDRLREVFGPERGIFLLIVFVIGILSWMQAARVVRGEVLAIKQQEFVVAAHSIGTRQRNIIFRHIFPNTLSPVMVAAALGMAVAIITESALSFLGLGFPSDFPTWGRLLYDGKDFIQITPMRVVGPGALISLTVISVNYIGDGLRDAMDPKLRSR
;
A
#
# COMPACT_ATOMS: atom_id res chain seq x y z
N MET A 1 5.49 -27.67 -71.75
CA MET A 1 4.24 -27.21 -71.12
C MET A 1 3.86 -28.29 -70.11
N THR A 2 3.67 -27.91 -68.83
CA THR A 2 3.16 -28.74 -67.70
C THR A 2 4.14 -29.82 -67.18
N ILE A 3 4.93 -29.62 -66.11
CA ILE A 3 4.61 -29.53 -64.66
C ILE A 3 3.82 -30.75 -64.14
N THR A 4 4.49 -31.71 -63.49
CA THR A 4 4.41 -31.88 -62.02
C THR A 4 5.47 -32.85 -61.51
N ASP A 5 6.19 -32.34 -60.53
CA ASP A 5 7.38 -32.85 -59.86
C ASP A 5 6.95 -33.73 -58.68
N GLN A 6 7.44 -34.96 -58.62
CA GLN A 6 7.48 -35.74 -57.39
C GLN A 6 8.90 -35.65 -56.85
N ALA A 7 9.11 -34.82 -55.83
CA ALA A 7 10.29 -34.90 -55.00
C ALA A 7 9.90 -34.66 -53.54
N ASN A 8 9.70 -35.79 -52.88
CA ASN A 8 9.91 -36.01 -51.46
C ASN A 8 11.12 -35.20 -50.94
N VAL A 9 10.88 -34.14 -50.17
CA VAL A 9 11.90 -33.51 -49.33
C VAL A 9 11.60 -33.86 -47.89
N SER A 10 12.30 -34.90 -47.47
CA SER A 10 12.62 -35.27 -46.10
C SER A 10 12.82 -34.07 -45.18
N GLY A 11 12.22 -34.16 -43.99
CA GLY A 11 12.47 -33.21 -42.90
C GLY A 11 13.96 -33.10 -42.59
N ASP A 12 14.43 -31.86 -42.60
CA ASP A 12 15.76 -31.47 -42.16
C ASP A 12 15.83 -31.55 -40.61
N PRO A 13 16.75 -32.35 -40.01
CA PRO A 13 16.94 -32.39 -38.56
C PRO A 13 17.72 -31.19 -38.01
N ALA A 14 18.22 -30.28 -38.86
CA ALA A 14 19.12 -29.20 -38.43
C ALA A 14 18.42 -27.95 -37.89
N HIS A 15 17.09 -27.85 -38.01
CA HIS A 15 16.32 -26.73 -37.48
C HIS A 15 15.22 -27.25 -36.54
N PRO A 16 15.49 -27.40 -35.22
CA PRO A 16 14.40 -27.66 -34.29
C PRO A 16 13.45 -26.47 -34.42
N ASN A 17 12.19 -26.76 -34.77
CA ASN A 17 11.10 -25.80 -34.84
C ASN A 17 11.23 -24.78 -33.70
N GLU A 18 11.75 -23.59 -34.01
CA GLU A 18 11.66 -22.44 -33.14
C GLU A 18 10.17 -22.06 -33.14
N GLN A 19 9.41 -22.78 -32.33
CA GLN A 19 8.08 -22.37 -31.95
C GLN A 19 8.26 -20.97 -31.38
N PHE A 20 7.88 -19.96 -32.17
CA PHE A 20 7.71 -18.59 -31.75
C PHE A 20 6.94 -18.63 -30.42
N ARG A 21 7.65 -18.59 -29.28
CA ARG A 21 7.05 -18.42 -27.97
C ARG A 21 6.29 -17.11 -28.09
N LYS A 22 4.96 -17.19 -28.23
CA LYS A 22 4.06 -16.02 -28.23
C LYS A 22 4.61 -15.07 -27.18
N HIS A 23 4.94 -13.84 -27.56
CA HIS A 23 5.35 -12.79 -26.63
C HIS A 23 4.20 -12.63 -25.64
N ARG A 24 4.29 -13.33 -24.51
CA ARG A 24 3.25 -13.31 -23.48
C ARG A 24 3.34 -11.95 -22.79
N SER A 25 2.19 -11.34 -22.58
CA SER A 25 2.10 -10.14 -21.76
C SER A 25 2.63 -10.47 -20.37
N LEU A 26 3.69 -9.78 -19.94
CA LEU A 26 4.28 -9.90 -18.61
C LEU A 26 3.21 -9.80 -17.50
N TRP A 27 2.20 -8.94 -17.70
CA TRP A 27 1.08 -8.75 -16.79
C TRP A 27 0.12 -9.93 -16.74
N GLY A 28 -0.09 -10.62 -17.86
CA GLY A 28 -0.92 -11.83 -17.91
C GLY A 28 -0.29 -13.01 -17.16
N ASP A 29 1.03 -13.11 -17.21
CA ASP A 29 1.78 -14.14 -16.46
C ASP A 29 1.83 -13.81 -14.96
N VAL A 30 2.04 -12.54 -14.58
CA VAL A 30 1.92 -12.07 -13.18
C VAL A 30 0.54 -12.41 -12.61
N TRP A 31 -0.54 -12.07 -13.33
CA TRP A 31 -1.90 -12.34 -12.85
C TRP A 31 -2.17 -13.84 -12.67
N ARG A 32 -1.69 -14.67 -13.60
CA ARG A 32 -1.84 -16.12 -13.51
C ARG A 32 -1.14 -16.69 -12.28
N GLN A 33 0.06 -16.19 -11.98
CA GLN A 33 0.84 -16.64 -10.83
C GLN A 33 0.25 -16.13 -9.52
N PHE A 34 -0.20 -14.87 -9.49
CA PHE A 34 -0.92 -14.28 -8.36
C PHE A 34 -2.15 -15.11 -7.98
N ARG A 35 -2.95 -15.55 -8.96
CA ARG A 35 -4.13 -16.40 -8.74
C ARG A 35 -3.81 -17.80 -8.19
N ARG A 36 -2.58 -18.28 -8.30
CA ARG A 36 -2.17 -19.54 -7.68
C ARG A 36 -1.92 -19.39 -6.18
N HIS A 37 -1.64 -18.17 -5.72
CA HIS A 37 -1.40 -17.87 -4.33
C HIS A 37 -2.73 -17.71 -3.56
N LYS A 38 -3.19 -18.78 -2.90
CA LYS A 38 -4.47 -18.82 -2.16
C LYS A 38 -4.58 -17.71 -1.10
N GLY A 39 -3.49 -17.45 -0.36
CA GLY A 39 -3.44 -16.37 0.64
C GLY A 39 -3.72 -14.99 0.05
N ALA A 40 -3.01 -14.61 -1.02
CA ALA A 40 -3.20 -13.37 -1.76
C ALA A 40 -4.63 -13.20 -2.32
N LEU A 41 -5.27 -14.28 -2.79
CA LEU A 41 -6.67 -14.22 -3.22
C LEU A 41 -7.65 -13.97 -2.08
N ILE A 42 -7.44 -14.64 -0.93
CA ILE A 42 -8.26 -14.40 0.27
C ILE A 42 -8.06 -12.97 0.76
N GLY A 43 -6.81 -12.52 0.85
CA GLY A 43 -6.48 -11.14 1.22
C GLY A 43 -7.10 -10.13 0.27
N LEU A 44 -7.05 -10.37 -1.04
CA LEU A 44 -7.68 -9.50 -2.04
C LEU A 44 -9.19 -9.44 -1.85
N PHE A 45 -9.87 -10.58 -1.69
CA PHE A 45 -11.30 -10.63 -1.46
C PHE A 45 -11.70 -9.87 -0.19
N VAL A 46 -10.99 -10.11 0.92
CA VAL A 46 -11.25 -9.46 2.20
C VAL A 46 -11.00 -7.96 2.12
N LEU A 47 -9.89 -7.51 1.52
CA LEU A 47 -9.59 -6.09 1.37
C LEU A 47 -10.65 -5.39 0.51
N VAL A 48 -11.05 -6.00 -0.60
CA VAL A 48 -12.13 -5.47 -1.45
C VAL A 48 -13.43 -5.39 -0.67
N PHE A 49 -13.79 -6.44 0.07
CA PHE A 49 -14.98 -6.44 0.92
C PHE A 49 -14.94 -5.32 1.97
N VAL A 50 -13.85 -5.18 2.72
CA VAL A 50 -13.69 -4.12 3.74
C VAL A 50 -13.72 -2.74 3.12
N THR A 51 -13.11 -2.56 1.94
CA THR A 51 -13.14 -1.29 1.20
C THR A 51 -14.57 -0.95 0.79
N LEU A 52 -15.29 -1.89 0.17
CA LEU A 52 -16.68 -1.68 -0.24
C LEU A 52 -17.58 -1.41 0.97
N ALA A 53 -17.44 -2.18 2.04
CA ALA A 53 -18.18 -1.97 3.28
C ALA A 53 -17.88 -0.60 3.91
N SER A 54 -16.65 -0.12 3.86
CA SER A 54 -16.26 1.19 4.42
C SER A 54 -16.80 2.37 3.61
N PHE A 55 -16.84 2.25 2.28
CA PHE A 55 -17.28 3.33 1.39
C PHE A 55 -18.79 3.35 1.17
N PHE A 56 -19.41 2.19 0.96
CA PHE A 56 -20.83 2.07 0.62
C PHE A 56 -21.69 1.65 1.81
N GLY A 57 -21.13 0.98 2.82
CA GLY A 57 -21.88 0.53 4.00
C GLY A 57 -22.60 1.65 4.75
N PRO A 58 -21.99 2.83 4.98
CA PRO A 58 -22.68 3.96 5.63
C PRO A 58 -23.89 4.49 4.84
N MET A 59 -23.96 4.23 3.53
CA MET A 59 -25.10 4.65 2.69
C MET A 59 -26.26 3.63 2.74
N LEU A 60 -25.97 2.39 3.14
CA LEU A 60 -26.94 1.30 3.18
C LEU A 60 -27.61 1.17 4.56
N LEU A 61 -26.97 1.68 5.61
CA LEU A 61 -27.47 1.59 6.97
C LEU A 61 -28.30 2.84 7.32
N PRO A 62 -29.41 2.68 8.07
CA PRO A 62 -30.31 3.78 8.41
C PRO A 62 -29.78 4.68 9.54
N TYR A 63 -28.56 4.45 10.04
CA TYR A 63 -28.00 5.14 11.19
C TYR A 63 -27.04 6.25 10.75
N ASP A 64 -27.22 7.44 11.32
CA ASP A 64 -26.28 8.53 11.16
C ASP A 64 -25.05 8.30 12.08
N PRO A 65 -23.82 8.24 11.53
CA PRO A 65 -22.59 8.02 12.31
C PRO A 65 -22.28 9.11 13.33
N PHE A 66 -22.84 10.31 13.17
CA PHE A 66 -22.56 11.48 14.01
C PHE A 66 -23.70 11.80 14.98
N LEU A 67 -24.87 11.18 14.82
CA LEU A 67 -26.04 11.45 15.65
C LEU A 67 -25.81 10.99 17.09
N ILE A 68 -25.82 11.94 18.02
CA ILE A 68 -25.69 11.69 19.46
C ILE A 68 -27.08 11.38 20.03
N ASP A 69 -27.22 10.18 20.60
CA ASP A 69 -28.41 9.79 21.37
C ASP A 69 -27.99 9.23 22.73
N VAL A 70 -28.03 10.08 23.75
CA VAL A 70 -27.60 9.72 25.11
C VAL A 70 -28.42 8.57 25.71
N LYS A 71 -29.65 8.33 25.24
CA LYS A 71 -30.46 7.19 25.71
C LYS A 71 -29.89 5.85 25.27
N LEU A 72 -29.19 5.83 24.14
CA LEU A 72 -28.56 4.64 23.59
C LEU A 72 -27.10 4.50 24.06
N ARG A 73 -26.65 5.23 25.08
CA ARG A 73 -25.25 5.21 25.53
C ARG A 73 -24.85 3.85 26.12
N ASN A 74 -23.67 3.35 25.74
CA ASN A 74 -23.08 2.13 26.36
C ASN A 74 -23.93 0.88 26.23
N LEU A 75 -24.66 0.74 25.12
CA LEU A 75 -25.35 -0.50 24.79
C LEU A 75 -24.36 -1.52 24.23
N GLY A 76 -24.51 -2.77 24.68
CA GLY A 76 -23.82 -3.91 24.10
C GLY A 76 -24.38 -4.31 22.73
N PRO A 77 -23.82 -5.36 22.11
CA PRO A 77 -24.30 -5.90 20.84
C PRO A 77 -25.79 -6.24 20.88
N SER A 78 -26.54 -5.76 19.88
CA SER A 78 -27.95 -6.09 19.67
C SER A 78 -28.23 -6.25 18.17
N LEU A 79 -29.43 -6.70 17.82
CA LEU A 79 -29.84 -6.80 16.40
C LEU A 79 -29.89 -5.44 15.71
N SER A 80 -30.21 -4.36 16.44
CA SER A 80 -30.20 -3.00 15.91
C SER A 80 -28.79 -2.39 15.89
N HIS A 81 -27.94 -2.76 16.85
CA HIS A 81 -26.56 -2.28 16.96
C HIS A 81 -25.61 -3.46 17.10
N PRO A 82 -25.18 -4.13 16.00
CA PRO A 82 -24.40 -5.36 16.06
C PRO A 82 -23.06 -5.24 16.80
N LEU A 83 -22.43 -4.06 16.79
CA LEU A 83 -21.22 -3.76 17.59
C LEU A 83 -21.51 -2.95 18.86
N GLY A 84 -22.80 -2.76 19.17
CA GLY A 84 -23.26 -1.85 20.21
C GLY A 84 -23.13 -0.38 19.81
N THR A 85 -23.27 0.48 20.80
CA THR A 85 -23.17 1.94 20.65
C THR A 85 -21.99 2.49 21.44
N ASP A 86 -21.61 3.75 21.22
CA ASP A 86 -20.55 4.43 21.94
C ASP A 86 -21.02 5.19 23.21
N ASN A 87 -20.09 5.90 23.87
CA ASN A 87 -20.37 6.67 25.08
C ASN A 87 -21.22 7.92 24.83
N LEU A 88 -21.51 8.24 23.56
CA LEU A 88 -22.45 9.26 23.11
C LEU A 88 -23.70 8.63 22.45
N GLY A 89 -23.81 7.29 22.47
CA GLY A 89 -24.91 6.54 21.87
C GLY A 89 -24.87 6.41 20.36
N ARG A 90 -23.73 6.73 19.72
CA ARG A 90 -23.53 6.56 18.27
C ARG A 90 -23.31 5.09 17.92
N ASP A 91 -23.83 4.65 16.78
CA ASP A 91 -23.69 3.25 16.33
C ASP A 91 -22.23 2.89 15.97
N MET A 92 -21.72 1.81 16.55
CA MET A 92 -20.33 1.39 16.35
C MET A 92 -20.07 0.73 14.99
N VAL A 93 -21.07 0.14 14.34
CA VAL A 93 -20.90 -0.46 12.99
C VAL A 93 -20.68 0.63 11.96
N VAL A 94 -21.57 1.63 11.93
CA VAL A 94 -21.47 2.73 10.96
C VAL A 94 -20.21 3.56 11.24
N ARG A 95 -19.91 3.86 12.51
CA ARG A 95 -18.65 4.54 12.86
C ARG A 95 -17.43 3.73 12.45
N SER A 96 -17.45 2.40 12.55
CA SER A 96 -16.34 1.55 12.09
C SER A 96 -16.17 1.57 10.57
N MET A 97 -17.27 1.65 9.82
CA MET A 97 -17.23 1.77 8.36
C MET A 97 -16.69 3.14 7.91
N VAL A 98 -17.19 4.23 8.50
CA VAL A 98 -16.67 5.59 8.23
C VAL A 98 -15.20 5.68 8.66
N GLY A 99 -14.85 5.08 9.79
CA GLY A 99 -13.47 4.97 10.25
C GLY A 99 -12.56 4.24 9.28
N GLY A 100 -13.05 3.14 8.70
CA GLY A 100 -12.34 2.40 7.67
C GLY A 100 -12.09 3.23 6.42
N ARG A 101 -13.06 4.04 5.99
CA ARG A 101 -12.89 4.95 4.84
C ARG A 101 -11.71 5.90 5.07
N ILE A 102 -11.63 6.54 6.24
CA ILE A 102 -10.55 7.49 6.53
C ILE A 102 -9.22 6.76 6.69
N SER A 103 -9.14 5.68 7.48
CA SER A 103 -7.89 4.91 7.68
C SER A 103 -7.34 4.35 6.36
N LEU A 104 -8.19 3.83 5.47
CA LEU A 104 -7.77 3.34 4.15
C LEU A 104 -7.27 4.48 3.25
N LEU A 105 -7.96 5.63 3.23
CA LEU A 105 -7.53 6.80 2.46
C LEU A 105 -6.17 7.32 2.93
N VAL A 106 -5.95 7.40 4.25
CA VAL A 106 -4.66 7.79 4.81
C VAL A 106 -3.56 6.85 4.36
N ALA A 107 -3.78 5.54 4.50
CA ALA A 107 -2.78 4.53 4.13
C ALA A 107 -2.42 4.56 2.64
N VAL A 108 -3.42 4.61 1.76
CA VAL A 108 -3.21 4.67 0.30
C VAL A 108 -2.49 5.95 -0.10
N THR A 109 -2.91 7.11 0.41
CA THR A 109 -2.33 8.40 0.02
C THR A 109 -0.92 8.58 0.57
N ALA A 110 -0.68 8.19 1.83
CA ALA A 110 0.65 8.23 2.44
C ALA A 110 1.61 7.30 1.70
N MET A 111 1.16 6.10 1.33
CA MET A 111 1.98 5.15 0.58
C MET A 111 2.28 5.62 -0.84
N ALA A 112 1.30 6.24 -1.51
CA ALA A 112 1.52 6.83 -2.83
C ALA A 112 2.61 7.92 -2.78
N LEU A 113 2.56 8.81 -1.79
CA LEU A 113 3.60 9.81 -1.57
C LEU A 113 4.96 9.16 -1.26
N SER A 114 4.97 8.16 -0.38
CA SER A 114 6.19 7.45 0.02
C SER A 114 6.86 6.74 -1.15
N VAL A 115 6.08 6.05 -1.99
CA VAL A 115 6.56 5.38 -3.20
C VAL A 115 7.04 6.39 -4.23
N LEU A 116 6.34 7.51 -4.43
CA LEU A 116 6.75 8.56 -5.35
C LEU A 116 8.15 9.09 -4.98
N VAL A 117 8.33 9.48 -3.72
CA VAL A 117 9.60 10.01 -3.21
C VAL A 117 10.66 8.91 -3.24
N GLY A 118 10.34 7.72 -2.71
CA GLY A 118 11.27 6.61 -2.59
C GLY A 118 11.77 6.13 -3.95
N THR A 119 10.87 5.96 -4.92
CA THR A 119 11.23 5.55 -6.28
C THR A 119 12.10 6.60 -6.96
N SER A 120 11.77 7.88 -6.80
CA SER A 120 12.57 8.98 -7.36
C SER A 120 13.99 8.98 -6.78
N VAL A 121 14.13 8.91 -5.46
CA VAL A 121 15.42 8.87 -4.79
C VAL A 121 16.20 7.60 -5.15
N GLY A 122 15.54 6.44 -5.16
CA GLY A 122 16.15 5.15 -5.48
C GLY A 122 16.69 5.08 -6.90
N ILE A 123 15.94 5.59 -7.89
CA ILE A 123 16.39 5.68 -9.28
C ILE A 123 17.58 6.62 -9.41
N LEU A 124 17.52 7.80 -8.80
CA LEU A 124 18.62 8.76 -8.86
C LEU A 124 19.90 8.20 -8.22
N ALA A 125 19.79 7.58 -7.04
CA ALA A 125 20.91 6.98 -6.33
C ALA A 125 21.49 5.77 -7.09
N GLY A 126 20.65 4.88 -7.62
CA GLY A 126 21.10 3.70 -8.34
C GLY A 126 21.69 4.01 -9.72
N TYR A 127 21.16 5.01 -10.42
CA TYR A 127 21.62 5.35 -11.76
C TYR A 127 22.88 6.24 -11.75
N PHE A 128 22.87 7.29 -10.92
CA PHE A 128 23.95 8.28 -10.87
C PHE A 128 24.91 8.00 -9.71
N ARG A 129 26.12 7.50 -10.03
CA ARG A 129 27.17 7.19 -9.04
C ARG A 129 27.52 8.36 -8.10
N ARG A 130 27.40 9.60 -8.57
CA ARG A 130 27.66 10.81 -7.77
C ARG A 130 26.59 11.08 -6.70
N LEU A 131 25.34 10.68 -6.97
CA LEU A 131 24.22 10.90 -6.06
C LEU A 131 24.03 9.75 -5.08
N ASP A 132 24.56 8.57 -5.39
CA ASP A 132 24.44 7.36 -4.58
C ASP A 132 24.84 7.58 -3.11
N GLY A 133 26.10 7.97 -2.87
CA GLY A 133 26.63 8.17 -1.51
C GLY A 133 25.83 9.19 -0.69
N PRO A 134 25.63 10.43 -1.16
CA PRO A 134 24.86 11.43 -0.43
C PRO A 134 23.40 11.01 -0.15
N LEU A 135 22.69 10.47 -1.15
CA LEU A 135 21.29 10.08 -0.98
C LEU A 135 21.13 8.88 -0.04
N MET A 136 22.02 7.89 -0.13
CA MET A 136 21.99 6.74 0.78
C MET A 136 22.38 7.13 2.20
N ARG A 137 23.33 8.05 2.39
CA ARG A 137 23.63 8.59 3.72
C ARG A 137 22.43 9.28 4.36
N ILE A 138 21.72 10.13 3.60
CA ILE A 138 20.48 10.77 4.09
C ILE A 138 19.46 9.70 4.46
N THR A 139 19.24 8.73 3.58
CA THR A 139 18.31 7.61 3.80
C THR A 139 18.64 6.84 5.09
N ASP A 140 19.92 6.54 5.31
CA ASP A 140 20.40 5.80 6.47
C ASP A 140 20.29 6.63 7.77
N THR A 141 20.54 7.94 7.70
CA THR A 141 20.33 8.85 8.84
C THR A 141 18.88 8.83 9.28
N PHE A 142 17.92 8.93 8.35
CA PHE A 142 16.50 8.89 8.70
C PHE A 142 16.06 7.54 9.28
N LEU A 143 16.59 6.42 8.76
CA LEU A 143 16.24 5.08 9.25
C LEU A 143 16.85 4.76 10.62
N ALA A 144 17.91 5.46 11.03
CA ALA A 144 18.47 5.34 12.37
C ALA A 144 17.59 6.01 13.43
N ILE A 145 16.69 6.93 13.03
CA ILE A 145 15.83 7.66 13.96
C ILE A 145 14.56 6.85 14.24
N PRO A 146 14.17 6.66 15.51
CA PRO A 146 12.89 6.04 15.87
C PRO A 146 11.71 6.79 15.25
N GLN A 147 10.98 6.14 14.35
CA GLN A 147 9.95 6.79 13.53
C GLN A 147 8.79 7.34 14.37
N LEU A 148 8.24 6.54 15.31
CA LEU A 148 7.09 6.93 16.13
C LEU A 148 7.33 8.22 16.95
N PRO A 149 8.43 8.37 17.73
CA PRO A 149 8.71 9.62 18.43
C PRO A 149 8.78 10.85 17.52
N VAL A 150 9.37 10.72 16.34
CA VAL A 150 9.43 11.83 15.36
C VAL A 150 8.04 12.21 14.87
N LEU A 151 7.19 11.22 14.57
CA LEU A 151 5.79 11.47 14.22
C LEU A 151 5.07 12.26 15.31
N MET A 152 5.23 11.85 16.56
CA MET A 152 4.59 12.51 17.70
C MET A 152 5.02 13.97 17.81
N VAL A 153 6.33 14.24 17.76
CA VAL A 153 6.87 15.61 17.87
C VAL A 153 6.38 16.50 16.73
N ILE A 154 6.44 16.03 15.48
CA ILE A 154 5.99 16.82 14.32
C ILE A 154 4.49 17.12 14.46
N ILE A 155 3.70 16.14 14.88
CA ILE A 155 2.25 16.33 14.97
C ILE A 155 1.91 17.29 16.10
N MET A 156 2.54 17.18 17.26
CA MET A 156 2.34 18.13 18.35
C MET A 156 2.73 19.56 17.96
N LEU A 157 3.80 19.73 17.17
CA LEU A 157 4.29 21.05 16.78
C LEU A 157 3.44 21.71 15.69
N PHE A 158 2.91 20.93 14.73
CA PHE A 158 2.29 21.47 13.52
C PHE A 158 0.77 21.28 13.43
N ARG A 159 0.17 20.47 14.32
CA ARG A 159 -1.28 20.17 14.31
C ARG A 159 -2.12 21.44 14.30
N ASP A 160 -1.90 22.35 15.24
CA ASP A 160 -2.79 23.50 15.42
C ASP A 160 -2.69 24.47 14.24
N ARG A 161 -1.46 24.72 13.78
CA ARG A 161 -1.19 25.54 12.58
C ARG A 161 -1.88 25.00 11.33
N LEU A 162 -1.81 23.69 11.08
CA LEU A 162 -2.45 23.10 9.90
C LEU A 162 -3.98 23.10 10.02
N ARG A 163 -4.52 22.93 11.23
CA ARG A 163 -5.96 23.04 11.48
C ARG A 163 -6.48 24.45 11.25
N GLU A 164 -5.73 25.48 11.64
CA GLU A 164 -6.06 26.88 11.39
C GLU A 164 -6.12 27.19 9.88
N VAL A 165 -5.14 26.71 9.11
CA VAL A 165 -5.02 27.04 7.67
C VAL A 165 -5.98 26.21 6.80
N PHE A 166 -6.10 24.91 7.04
CA PHE A 166 -6.83 23.98 6.16
C PHE A 166 -8.15 23.48 6.74
N GLY A 167 -8.49 23.88 7.97
CA GLY A 167 -9.63 23.38 8.72
C GLY A 167 -9.32 22.11 9.53
N PRO A 168 -10.17 21.77 10.52
CA PRO A 168 -9.90 20.69 11.47
C PRO A 168 -9.68 19.31 10.82
N GLU A 169 -10.53 18.97 9.86
CA GLU A 169 -10.54 17.69 9.14
C GLU A 169 -9.36 17.53 8.18
N ARG A 170 -9.24 18.47 7.24
CA ARG A 170 -8.25 18.39 6.17
C ARG A 170 -6.86 18.65 6.71
N GLY A 171 -6.72 19.56 7.67
CA GLY A 171 -5.43 19.86 8.31
C GLY A 171 -4.80 18.63 8.94
N ILE A 172 -5.56 17.86 9.73
CA ILE A 172 -5.02 16.65 10.36
C ILE A 172 -4.81 15.51 9.37
N PHE A 173 -5.71 15.35 8.39
CA PHE A 173 -5.53 14.36 7.33
C PHE A 173 -4.25 14.61 6.54
N LEU A 174 -4.04 15.85 6.06
CA LEU A 174 -2.84 16.23 5.31
C LEU A 174 -1.58 16.08 6.13
N LEU A 175 -1.61 16.46 7.41
CA LEU A 175 -0.47 16.31 8.32
C LEU A 175 -0.09 14.84 8.48
N ILE A 176 -1.04 13.96 8.80
CA ILE A 176 -0.77 12.53 9.02
C ILE A 176 -0.27 11.88 7.73
N VAL A 177 -0.93 12.14 6.60
CA VAL A 177 -0.51 11.62 5.28
C VAL A 177 0.90 12.06 4.92
N PHE A 178 1.20 13.35 5.10
CA PHE A 178 2.51 13.91 4.78
C PHE A 178 3.61 13.31 5.65
N VAL A 179 3.41 13.27 6.97
CA VAL A 179 4.42 12.80 7.91
C VAL A 179 4.67 11.29 7.78
N ILE A 180 3.60 10.48 7.66
CA ILE A 180 3.75 9.04 7.41
C ILE A 180 4.44 8.80 6.06
N GLY A 181 4.02 9.49 5.00
CA GLY A 181 4.58 9.32 3.66
C GLY A 181 6.07 9.70 3.57
N ILE A 182 6.43 10.86 4.11
CA ILE A 182 7.81 11.38 4.12
C ILE A 182 8.73 10.62 5.08
N LEU A 183 8.20 9.87 6.04
CA LEU A 183 9.05 9.04 6.92
C LEU A 183 9.11 7.58 6.50
N SER A 184 8.37 7.18 5.46
CA SER A 184 8.33 5.78 4.98
C SER A 184 9.07 5.56 3.66
N TRP A 185 9.49 6.61 2.94
CA TRP A 185 10.08 6.49 1.60
C TRP A 185 11.42 5.76 1.55
N MET A 186 12.14 5.70 2.67
CA MET A 186 13.50 5.19 2.76
C MET A 186 13.60 3.72 2.36
N GLN A 187 12.62 2.91 2.78
CA GLN A 187 12.56 1.48 2.48
C GLN A 187 12.35 1.26 0.97
N ALA A 188 11.40 2.01 0.38
CA ALA A 188 11.16 1.98 -1.06
C ALA A 188 12.40 2.45 -1.85
N ALA A 189 13.09 3.50 -1.41
CA ALA A 189 14.31 3.98 -2.07
C ALA A 189 15.42 2.94 -2.10
N ARG A 190 15.65 2.21 -1.00
CA ARG A 190 16.67 1.15 -0.96
C ARG A 190 16.34 -0.01 -1.90
N VAL A 191 15.08 -0.46 -1.88
CA VAL A 191 14.61 -1.54 -2.77
C VAL A 191 14.80 -1.11 -4.23
N VAL A 192 14.30 0.07 -4.59
CA VAL A 192 14.41 0.59 -5.97
C VAL A 192 15.87 0.78 -6.38
N ARG A 193 16.72 1.30 -5.50
CA ARG A 193 18.16 1.45 -5.79
C ARG A 193 18.80 0.10 -6.13
N GLY A 194 18.55 -0.93 -5.33
CA GLY A 194 19.10 -2.27 -5.59
C GLY A 194 18.71 -2.80 -6.96
N GLU A 195 17.45 -2.59 -7.33
CA GLU A 195 16.89 -2.99 -8.61
C GLU A 195 17.48 -2.20 -9.78
N VAL A 196 17.65 -0.88 -9.62
CA VAL A 196 18.31 -0.05 -10.64
C VAL A 196 19.76 -0.48 -10.86
N LEU A 197 20.49 -0.82 -9.80
CA LEU A 197 21.87 -1.31 -9.93
C LEU A 197 21.92 -2.62 -10.74
N ALA A 198 20.97 -3.53 -10.52
CA ALA A 198 20.87 -4.78 -11.27
C ALA A 198 20.45 -4.53 -12.73
N ILE A 199 19.42 -3.72 -12.98
CA ILE A 199 18.91 -3.41 -14.32
C ILE A 199 19.97 -2.69 -15.16
N LYS A 200 20.76 -1.81 -14.55
CA LYS A 200 21.82 -1.05 -15.25
C LYS A 200 22.89 -1.95 -15.87
N GLN A 201 23.08 -3.16 -15.34
CA GLN A 201 24.04 -4.15 -15.85
C GLN A 201 23.45 -5.09 -16.90
N GLN A 202 22.16 -4.98 -17.23
CA GLN A 202 21.52 -5.83 -18.22
C GLN A 202 21.95 -5.47 -19.64
N GLU A 203 22.07 -6.47 -20.51
CA GLU A 203 22.57 -6.34 -21.89
C GLU A 203 21.81 -5.27 -22.69
N PHE A 204 20.48 -5.20 -22.56
CA PHE A 204 19.67 -4.20 -23.28
C PHE A 204 19.96 -2.76 -22.84
N VAL A 205 20.32 -2.55 -21.56
CA VAL A 205 20.69 -1.21 -21.05
C VAL A 205 22.09 -0.84 -21.50
N VAL A 206 23.03 -1.80 -21.44
CA VAL A 206 24.40 -1.62 -21.92
C VAL A 206 24.39 -1.32 -23.42
N ALA A 207 23.63 -2.07 -24.21
CA ALA A 207 23.47 -1.83 -25.65
C ALA A 207 22.87 -0.45 -25.94
N ALA A 208 21.80 -0.05 -25.23
CA ALA A 208 21.20 1.28 -25.38
C ALA A 208 22.19 2.41 -25.06
N HIS A 209 23.06 2.21 -24.07
CA HIS A 209 24.12 3.16 -23.74
C HIS A 209 25.21 3.21 -24.82
N SER A 210 25.63 2.05 -25.35
CA SER A 210 26.66 1.95 -26.41
C SER A 210 26.26 2.64 -27.72
N ILE A 211 24.96 2.69 -28.05
CA ILE A 211 24.44 3.40 -29.23
C ILE A 211 24.16 4.91 -28.96
N GLY A 212 24.57 5.44 -27.81
CA GLY A 212 24.45 6.87 -27.49
C GLY A 212 23.07 7.33 -27.05
N THR A 213 22.20 6.43 -26.56
CA THR A 213 20.88 6.82 -26.05
C THR A 213 21.01 7.78 -24.87
N ARG A 214 20.30 8.91 -24.91
CA ARG A 214 20.28 9.88 -23.81
C ARG A 214 19.87 9.22 -22.50
N GLN A 215 20.57 9.54 -21.41
CA GLN A 215 20.35 8.98 -20.08
C GLN A 215 18.89 9.05 -19.61
N ARG A 216 18.21 10.18 -19.83
CA ARG A 216 16.79 10.35 -19.52
C ARG A 216 15.91 9.31 -20.22
N ASN A 217 16.19 9.01 -21.48
CA ASN A 217 15.43 8.04 -22.25
C ASN A 217 15.69 6.62 -21.73
N ILE A 218 16.93 6.31 -21.34
CA ILE A 218 17.26 5.03 -20.68
C ILE A 218 16.45 4.89 -19.38
N ILE A 219 16.41 5.93 -18.55
CA ILE A 219 15.67 5.92 -17.30
C ILE A 219 14.17 5.64 -17.54
N PHE A 220 13.50 6.44 -18.35
CA PHE A 220 12.04 6.34 -18.51
C PHE A 220 11.59 5.16 -19.37
N ARG A 221 12.40 4.69 -20.31
CA ARG A 221 12.02 3.61 -21.24
C ARG A 221 12.48 2.24 -20.76
N HIS A 222 13.57 2.16 -19.99
CA HIS A 222 14.18 0.90 -19.60
C HIS A 222 14.24 0.70 -18.09
N ILE A 223 14.61 1.71 -17.30
CA ILE A 223 14.81 1.51 -15.86
C ILE A 223 13.49 1.60 -15.09
N PHE A 224 12.81 2.74 -15.17
CA PHE A 224 11.58 3.01 -14.43
C PHE A 224 10.51 1.93 -14.64
N PRO A 225 10.18 1.51 -15.88
CA PRO A 225 9.17 0.46 -16.10
C PRO A 225 9.56 -0.89 -15.48
N ASN A 226 10.84 -1.24 -15.48
CA ASN A 226 11.32 -2.49 -14.89
C ASN A 226 11.35 -2.44 -13.35
N THR A 227 11.51 -1.24 -12.76
CA THR A 227 11.41 -1.06 -11.30
C THR A 227 9.98 -1.02 -10.76
N LEU A 228 8.95 -0.91 -11.62
CA LEU A 228 7.55 -0.87 -11.15
C LEU A 228 7.15 -2.14 -10.39
N SER A 229 7.67 -3.30 -10.78
CA SER A 229 7.38 -4.57 -10.12
C SER A 229 7.77 -4.58 -8.63
N PRO A 230 9.05 -4.37 -8.27
CA PRO A 230 9.47 -4.30 -6.86
C PRO A 230 8.86 -3.10 -6.12
N VAL A 231 8.57 -1.99 -6.82
CA VAL A 231 7.85 -0.83 -6.23
C VAL A 231 6.45 -1.20 -5.79
N MET A 232 5.69 -1.94 -6.58
CA MET A 232 4.33 -2.35 -6.24
C MET A 232 4.29 -3.27 -5.01
N VAL A 233 5.27 -4.17 -4.91
CA VAL A 233 5.44 -5.03 -3.72
C VAL A 233 5.76 -4.20 -2.48
N ALA A 234 6.73 -3.28 -2.59
CA ALA A 234 7.09 -2.38 -1.49
C ALA A 234 5.93 -1.47 -1.07
N ALA A 235 5.13 -1.01 -2.04
CA ALA A 235 3.92 -0.22 -1.80
C ALA A 235 2.88 -1.01 -1.01
N ALA A 236 2.59 -2.26 -1.39
CA ALA A 236 1.64 -3.09 -0.67
C ALA A 236 2.07 -3.29 0.80
N LEU A 237 3.31 -3.73 1.02
CA LEU A 237 3.82 -3.96 2.37
C LEU A 237 3.89 -2.67 3.20
N GLY A 238 4.29 -1.56 2.59
CA GLY A 238 4.33 -0.25 3.27
C GLY A 238 2.95 0.28 3.63
N MET A 239 1.90 -0.06 2.87
CA MET A 239 0.52 0.32 3.21
C MET A 239 0.06 -0.33 4.52
N ALA A 240 0.44 -1.59 4.78
CA ALA A 240 0.16 -2.24 6.05
C ALA A 240 0.83 -1.51 7.24
N VAL A 241 2.10 -1.12 7.08
CA VAL A 241 2.83 -0.32 8.06
C VAL A 241 2.17 1.04 8.28
N ALA A 242 1.68 1.68 7.22
CA ALA A 242 0.99 2.97 7.31
C ALA A 242 -0.33 2.87 8.10
N ILE A 243 -1.13 1.81 7.89
CA ILE A 243 -2.37 1.57 8.65
C ILE A 243 -2.06 1.40 10.14
N ILE A 244 -1.06 0.58 10.48
CA ILE A 244 -0.65 0.36 11.86
C ILE A 244 -0.14 1.66 12.49
N THR A 245 0.64 2.43 11.74
CA THR A 245 1.26 3.68 12.23
C THR A 245 0.21 4.76 12.48
N GLU A 246 -0.74 4.95 11.56
CA GLU A 246 -1.90 5.84 11.78
C GLU A 246 -2.71 5.38 12.98
N SER A 247 -2.99 4.08 13.07
CA SER A 247 -3.78 3.52 14.17
C SER A 247 -3.09 3.72 15.52
N ALA A 248 -1.78 3.50 15.59
CA ALA A 248 -0.97 3.71 16.79
C ALA A 248 -0.96 5.17 17.21
N LEU A 249 -0.78 6.09 16.27
CA LEU A 249 -0.80 7.53 16.56
C LEU A 249 -2.19 7.99 17.06
N SER A 250 -3.26 7.55 16.40
CA SER A 250 -4.63 7.81 16.81
C SER A 250 -4.94 7.21 18.18
N PHE A 251 -4.43 6.01 18.46
CA PHE A 251 -4.51 5.37 19.78
C PHE A 251 -3.70 6.08 20.87
N LEU A 252 -2.65 6.82 20.51
CA LEU A 252 -1.90 7.67 21.43
C LEU A 252 -2.56 9.05 21.64
N GLY A 253 -3.75 9.30 21.04
CA GLY A 253 -4.46 10.58 21.12
C GLY A 253 -3.88 11.68 20.21
N LEU A 254 -2.87 11.33 19.39
CA LEU A 254 -2.20 12.25 18.47
C LEU A 254 -2.74 12.18 17.04
N GLY A 255 -3.72 11.31 16.78
CA GLY A 255 -4.44 11.26 15.51
C GLY A 255 -5.68 12.14 15.46
N PHE A 256 -6.71 11.65 14.74
CA PHE A 256 -7.93 12.40 14.44
C PHE A 256 -8.77 12.74 15.69
N PRO A 257 -9.55 13.84 15.68
CA PRO A 257 -10.54 14.14 16.72
C PRO A 257 -11.65 13.07 16.79
N SER A 258 -12.41 13.04 17.89
CA SER A 258 -13.55 12.12 18.06
C SER A 258 -14.65 12.27 17.01
N ASP A 259 -14.76 13.45 16.41
CA ASP A 259 -15.76 13.78 15.38
C ASP A 259 -15.40 13.13 14.03
N PHE A 260 -14.14 12.75 13.83
CA PHE A 260 -13.64 12.09 12.63
C PHE A 260 -13.14 10.70 13.00
N PRO A 261 -14.02 9.69 13.00
CA PRO A 261 -13.62 8.35 13.39
C PRO A 261 -12.54 7.85 12.42
N THR A 262 -11.50 7.24 12.97
CA THR A 262 -10.58 6.30 12.30
C THR A 262 -10.54 5.04 13.13
N TRP A 263 -10.07 3.91 12.60
CA TRP A 263 -10.03 2.69 13.42
C TRP A 263 -9.17 2.87 14.68
N GLY A 264 -8.01 3.54 14.57
CA GLY A 264 -7.19 3.87 15.73
C GLY A 264 -7.87 4.82 16.71
N ARG A 265 -8.66 5.80 16.21
CA ARG A 265 -9.42 6.69 17.09
C ARG A 265 -10.55 5.97 17.82
N LEU A 266 -11.23 5.04 17.16
CA LEU A 266 -12.26 4.22 17.80
C LEU A 266 -11.67 3.32 18.90
N LEU A 267 -10.45 2.79 18.69
CA LEU A 267 -9.71 2.09 19.74
C LEU A 267 -9.41 3.01 20.93
N TYR A 268 -8.96 4.25 20.68
CA TYR A 268 -8.71 5.22 21.74
C TYR A 268 -9.97 5.53 22.55
N ASP A 269 -11.09 5.79 21.87
CA ASP A 269 -12.37 6.11 22.50
C ASP A 269 -12.92 4.90 23.30
N GLY A 270 -12.68 3.68 22.80
CA GLY A 270 -13.17 2.44 23.41
C GLY A 270 -12.34 1.94 24.60
N LYS A 271 -11.06 2.33 24.72
CA LYS A 271 -10.12 1.75 25.71
C LYS A 271 -10.62 1.86 27.16
N ASP A 272 -11.29 2.96 27.50
CA ASP A 272 -11.79 3.23 28.86
C ASP A 272 -13.12 2.50 29.14
N PHE A 273 -13.74 1.91 28.12
CA PHE A 273 -15.04 1.22 28.20
C PHE A 273 -14.92 -0.29 27.97
N ILE A 274 -13.71 -0.85 27.98
CA ILE A 274 -13.48 -2.27 27.66
C ILE A 274 -14.22 -3.22 28.61
N GLN A 275 -14.38 -2.84 29.88
CA GLN A 275 -15.08 -3.63 30.89
C GLN A 275 -16.61 -3.63 30.70
N ILE A 276 -17.16 -2.63 30.00
CA ILE A 276 -18.61 -2.44 29.82
C ILE A 276 -19.04 -2.90 28.43
N THR A 277 -18.32 -2.44 27.40
CA THR A 277 -18.62 -2.68 25.99
C THR A 277 -17.34 -3.09 25.26
N PRO A 278 -16.85 -4.33 25.44
CA PRO A 278 -15.59 -4.79 24.86
C PRO A 278 -15.56 -4.74 23.33
N MET A 279 -16.73 -4.89 22.69
CA MET A 279 -16.86 -4.82 21.22
C MET A 279 -16.44 -3.47 20.62
N ARG A 280 -16.41 -2.39 21.40
CA ARG A 280 -15.88 -1.10 20.95
C ARG A 280 -14.40 -1.13 20.61
N VAL A 281 -13.64 -2.00 21.26
CA VAL A 281 -12.21 -2.18 21.02
C VAL A 281 -11.99 -3.34 20.06
N VAL A 282 -12.68 -4.47 20.29
CA VAL A 282 -12.53 -5.68 19.47
C VAL A 282 -12.94 -5.45 18.02
N GLY A 283 -14.04 -4.71 17.75
CA GLY A 283 -14.53 -4.44 16.40
C GLY A 283 -13.51 -3.70 15.53
N PRO A 284 -13.12 -2.45 15.88
CA PRO A 284 -12.11 -1.70 15.15
C PRO A 284 -10.75 -2.41 15.11
N GLY A 285 -10.35 -3.09 16.20
CA GLY A 285 -9.11 -3.86 16.25
C GLY A 285 -9.10 -5.01 15.24
N ALA A 286 -10.20 -5.76 15.15
CA ALA A 286 -10.37 -6.83 14.17
C ALA A 286 -10.32 -6.29 12.73
N LEU A 287 -10.92 -5.13 12.46
CA LEU A 287 -10.87 -4.48 11.15
C LEU A 287 -9.45 -4.07 10.75
N ILE A 288 -8.67 -3.50 11.69
CA ILE A 288 -7.24 -3.21 11.46
C ILE A 288 -6.49 -4.49 11.14
N SER A 289 -6.59 -5.51 12.00
CA SER A 289 -5.87 -6.78 11.83
C SER A 289 -6.22 -7.46 10.51
N LEU A 290 -7.50 -7.54 10.18
CA LEU A 290 -8.00 -8.17 8.96
C LEU A 290 -7.47 -7.43 7.71
N THR A 291 -7.48 -6.10 7.74
CA THR A 291 -6.99 -5.27 6.63
C THR A 291 -5.47 -5.41 6.48
N VAL A 292 -4.71 -5.34 7.56
CA VAL A 292 -3.25 -5.49 7.56
C VAL A 292 -2.83 -6.87 7.04
N ILE A 293 -3.45 -7.94 7.53
CA ILE A 293 -3.18 -9.30 7.05
C ILE A 293 -3.50 -9.42 5.56
N SER A 294 -4.63 -8.85 5.13
CA SER A 294 -5.05 -8.86 3.72
C SER A 294 -4.03 -8.17 2.83
N VAL A 295 -3.59 -6.97 3.21
CA VAL A 295 -2.59 -6.19 2.47
C VAL A 295 -1.24 -6.92 2.42
N ASN A 296 -0.80 -7.54 3.52
CA ASN A 296 0.43 -8.33 3.55
C ASN A 296 0.36 -9.55 2.62
N TYR A 297 -0.74 -10.31 2.66
CA TYR A 297 -0.93 -11.45 1.75
C TYR A 297 -0.97 -11.04 0.28
N ILE A 298 -1.55 -9.88 -0.04
CA ILE A 298 -1.50 -9.32 -1.40
C ILE A 298 -0.06 -8.97 -1.77
N GLY A 299 0.69 -8.34 -0.86
CA GLY A 299 2.11 -8.01 -1.05
C GLY A 299 2.98 -9.25 -1.32
N ASP A 300 2.80 -10.31 -0.54
CA ASP A 300 3.49 -11.59 -0.72
C ASP A 300 3.10 -12.26 -2.04
N GLY A 301 1.80 -12.27 -2.38
CA GLY A 301 1.34 -12.79 -3.67
C GLY A 301 1.89 -12.02 -4.87
N LEU A 302 2.00 -10.69 -4.76
CA LEU A 302 2.64 -9.85 -5.79
C LEU A 302 4.12 -10.16 -5.90
N ARG A 303 4.82 -10.31 -4.76
CA ARG A 303 6.24 -10.68 -4.72
C ARG A 303 6.48 -12.01 -5.44
N ASP A 304 5.71 -13.03 -5.10
CA ASP A 304 5.84 -14.37 -5.70
C ASP A 304 5.51 -14.36 -7.20
N ALA A 305 4.53 -13.57 -7.62
CA ALA A 305 4.15 -13.44 -9.03
C ALA A 305 5.17 -12.67 -9.88
N MET A 306 5.95 -11.80 -9.23
CA MET A 306 6.93 -10.94 -9.86
C MET A 306 8.36 -11.49 -9.77
N ASP A 307 8.62 -12.51 -8.95
CA ASP A 307 9.92 -13.18 -8.89
C ASP A 307 10.23 -13.93 -10.21
N PRO A 308 11.28 -13.53 -10.96
CA PRO A 308 11.68 -14.19 -12.19
C PRO A 308 12.12 -15.65 -12.00
N LYS A 309 12.64 -16.02 -10.82
CA LYS A 309 13.18 -17.37 -10.55
C LYS A 309 12.08 -18.42 -10.40
N LEU A 310 10.87 -18.01 -10.02
CA LEU A 310 9.71 -18.90 -9.95
C LEU A 310 9.09 -19.17 -11.34
N ARG A 311 9.51 -18.45 -12.39
CA ARG A 311 9.04 -18.63 -13.77
C ARG A 311 9.80 -19.71 -14.56
N SER A 312 10.91 -20.24 -14.03
CA SER A 312 11.74 -21.25 -14.70
C SER A 312 11.46 -22.70 -14.26
N ARG A 313 10.39 -22.94 -13.50
CA ARG A 313 9.86 -24.26 -13.14
C ARG A 313 8.46 -24.43 -13.70
#